data_AF-A0A522LZF0-F1
#
_entry.id   AF-A0A522LZF0-F1
#
_cell.length_a   1.000
_cell.length_b   1.000
_cell.length_c   1.000
_cell.angle_alpha   90.00
_cell.angle_beta   90.00
_cell.angle_gamma   90.00
#
_symmetry.space_group_name_H-M   'P 1'
#
loop_
_entity.id
_entity.type
_entity.pdbx_description
1 polymer ?
#
loop_
_entity_poly.entity_id
_entity_poly.type
_entity_poly.pdbx_seq_one_letter_code
_entity_poly.pdbx_strand_id
1 'polypeptide(L)' 'MTAAVPTMPSPLLFTDAAATKVRELIEEEKNPALMLRVFVSGGGCSG' A
#
# COMPACT_ATOMS: atom_id res chain seq x y z
N MET A 1 -8.29 -29.07 19.14
CA MET A 1 -9.31 -28.27 18.42
C MET A 1 -8.55 -27.16 17.70
N THR A 2 -8.33 -27.27 16.40
CA THR A 2 -7.61 -26.25 15.61
C THR A 2 -8.64 -25.30 15.02
N ALA A 3 -8.71 -24.08 15.52
CA ALA A 3 -9.55 -23.04 14.97
C ALA A 3 -9.01 -22.64 13.59
N ALA A 4 -9.84 -22.74 12.55
CA ALA A 4 -9.54 -22.19 11.24
C ALA A 4 -9.61 -20.66 11.33
N VAL A 5 -8.47 -20.00 11.19
CA VAL A 5 -8.42 -18.53 11.08
C VAL A 5 -8.96 -18.18 9.69
N PRO A 6 -10.04 -17.39 9.56
CA PRO A 6 -10.50 -16.96 8.25
C PRO A 6 -9.42 -16.11 7.61
N THR A 7 -8.81 -16.61 6.53
CA THR A 7 -7.90 -15.86 5.66
C THR A 7 -8.72 -14.83 4.89
N MET A 8 -8.92 -13.66 5.49
CA MET A 8 -9.45 -12.51 4.78
C MET A 8 -8.42 -12.09 3.72
N PRO A 9 -8.80 -11.95 2.44
CA PRO A 9 -7.88 -11.44 1.44
C PRO A 9 -7.41 -10.04 1.86
N SER A 10 -6.10 -9.80 1.76
CA SER A 10 -5.53 -8.49 2.05
C SER A 10 -6.21 -7.43 1.18
N PRO A 11 -6.69 -6.32 1.75
CA PRO A 11 -7.49 -5.33 1.03
C PRO A 11 -6.74 -4.69 -0.15
N LEU A 12 -5.40 -4.69 -0.11
CA LEU A 12 -4.52 -4.20 -1.16
C LEU A 12 -3.27 -5.08 -1.21
N LEU A 13 -2.80 -5.41 -2.42
CA LEU A 13 -1.50 -6.04 -2.62
C LEU A 13 -0.45 -4.94 -2.79
N PHE A 14 0.42 -4.78 -1.80
CA PHE A 14 1.54 -3.87 -1.90
C PHE A 14 2.76 -4.60 -2.46
N THR A 15 3.12 -4.31 -3.72
CA THR A 15 4.22 -5.00 -4.41
C THR A 15 5.59 -4.42 -4.05
N ASP A 16 6.65 -5.21 -4.25
CA ASP A 16 8.04 -4.74 -4.05
C ASP A 16 8.39 -3.52 -4.92
N ALA A 17 7.84 -3.44 -6.13
CA ALA A 17 8.02 -2.28 -7.01
C ALA A 17 7.41 -1.01 -6.39
N ALA A 18 6.21 -1.11 -5.81
CA ALA A 18 5.59 0.01 -5.11
C ALA A 18 6.37 0.40 -3.85
N ALA A 19 6.86 -0.58 -3.08
CA ALA A 19 7.70 -0.35 -1.90
C ALA A 19 8.99 0.39 -2.24
N THR A 20 9.65 0.00 -3.33
CA THR A 20 10.88 0.66 -3.82
C THR A 20 10.60 2.12 -4.14
N LYS A 21 9.49 2.40 -4.84
CA LYS A 21 9.15 3.79 -5.20
C LYS A 21 8.84 4.66 -3.98
N VAL A 22 8.14 4.12 -2.98
CA VAL A 22 7.88 4.83 -1.73
C VAL A 22 9.17 5.14 -0.98
N ARG A 23 10.11 4.19 -0.95
CA ARG A 23 11.43 4.42 -0.33
C ARG A 23 12.19 5.55 -1.01
N GLU A 24 12.21 5.58 -2.34
CA GLU A 24 12.84 6.68 -3.09
C GLU A 24 12.26 8.04 -2.68
N LEU A 25 10.93 8.15 -2.58
CA LEU A 25 10.26 9.40 -2.18
C LEU A 25 10.62 9.82 -0.74
N ILE A 26 10.72 8.87 0.19
CA ILE A 26 11.15 9.12 1.58
C ILE A 26 12.57 9.69 1.62
N GLU A 27 13.48 9.12 0.81
CA GLU A 27 14.88 9.54 0.73
C GLU A 27 15.04 10.91 0.06
N GLU A 28 14.28 11.16 -1.03
CA GLU A 28 14.27 12.43 -1.75
C GLU A 28 13.79 13.59 -0.85
N GLU A 29 12.72 13.37 -0.08
CA GLU A 29 12.20 14.38 0.86
C GLU A 29 12.98 14.44 2.19
N LYS A 30 13.89 13.50 2.44
CA LYS A 30 14.59 13.31 3.73
C LYS A 30 13.63 13.25 4.92
N ASN A 31 12.46 12.66 4.72
CA ASN A 31 11.40 12.60 5.72
C ASN A 31 11.07 11.15 6.06
N PRO A 32 11.69 10.57 7.10
CA PRO A 32 11.41 9.19 7.52
C PRO A 32 9.99 9.00 8.07
N ALA A 33 9.26 10.07 8.36
CA ALA A 33 7.88 10.04 8.82
C ALA A 33 6.86 10.17 7.67
N LEU A 34 7.30 10.20 6.41
CA LEU A 34 6.40 10.26 5.26
C LEU A 34 5.55 8.99 5.19
N MET A 35 4.23 9.16 5.06
CA MET A 35 3.27 8.06 5.04
C MET A 35 2.54 7.99 3.70
N LEU A 36 2.45 6.78 3.14
CA LEU A 36 1.61 6.53 1.97
C LEU A 36 0.14 6.56 2.41
N ARG A 37 -0.63 7.48 1.84
CA ARG A 37 -2.08 7.55 2.01
C ARG A 37 -2.78 7.19 0.71
N VAL A 38 -3.56 6.11 0.73
CA VAL A 38 -4.42 5.73 -0.39
C VAL A 38 -5.71 6.54 -0.31
N PHE A 39 -6.09 7.17 -1.41
CA PHE A 39 -7.38 7.82 -1.59
C PHE A 39 -8.05 7.26 -2.84
N VAL A 40 -9.36 7.12 -2.81
CA VAL A 40 -10.15 6.75 -3.98
C VAL A 40 -10.75 8.03 -4.54
N SER A 41 -10.31 8.44 -5.72
CA SER A 41 -11.00 9.47 -6.50
C SER A 41 -11.87 8.80 -7.56
N GLY A 42 -13.01 9.41 -7.89
CA GLY A 42 -13.89 8.91 -8.95
C GLY A 42 -13.21 8.99 -10.31
N GLY A 43 -12.61 7.89 -10.76
CA GLY A 43 -11.74 7.84 -11.95
C GLY A 43 -12.29 6.97 -13.08
N GLY A 44 -13.56 7.12 -13.46
CA GLY A 44 -14.12 6.44 -14.64
C GLY A 44 -13.81 4.94 -14.72
N CYS A 45 -13.66 4.41 -15.95
CA CYS A 45 -13.41 2.97 -16.17
C CYS A 45 -11.96 2.53 -15.91
N SER A 46 -11.03 3.47 -15.70
CA SER A 46 -9.59 3.22 -15.60
C SER A 46 -9.05 3.29 -14.17
N GLY A 47 -9.95 3.32 -13.17
CA GLY A 47 -9.62 3.40 -11.75
C GLY A 47 -8.65 2.34 -11.28
#